data_AF-A0A350XTL5-F1
#
_entry.id   AF-A0A350XTL5-F1
#
_cell.length_a   1.000
_cell.length_b   1.000
_cell.length_c   1.000
_cell.angle_alpha   90.00
_cell.angle_beta   90.00
_cell.angle_gamma   90.00
#
_symmetry.space_group_name_H-M   'P 1'
#
loop_
_entity.id
_entity.type
_entity.pdbx_description
1 polymer ?
#
loop_
_entity_poly.entity_id
_entity_poly.type
_entity_poly.pdbx_seq_one_letter_code
_entity_poly.pdbx_strand_id
1 'polypeptide(L)'
;MKGERLTVAFLGLHPDRRRELSDRYGGPEHLLGAVRCGAVPGIDPATLLTAAAHRERMRAAGVRPVFLGDSDYPEPLAGIGDPPDVLFVRGELPAAPMVAVVGTRRSTAYGRGLARAFGRAIAAAGWGLCSGLARGIDGEAHRGTLEAGGVGVGVLG
;
A
#
# COMPACT_ATOMS: atom_id res chain seq x y z
N MET A 1 15.60 9.36 -10.06
CA MET A 1 14.96 9.37 -8.72
C MET A 1 13.81 8.36 -8.52
N LYS A 2 12.68 8.42 -9.26
CA LYS A 2 11.53 7.50 -9.02
C LYS A 2 11.72 6.09 -9.60
N GLY A 3 12.45 5.96 -10.71
CA GLY A 3 12.72 4.66 -11.32
C GLY A 3 13.58 3.78 -10.42
N GLU A 4 14.58 4.37 -9.79
CA GLU A 4 15.50 3.72 -8.86
C GLU A 4 14.75 3.34 -7.59
N ARG A 5 13.94 4.23 -7.01
CA ARG A 5 13.05 3.92 -5.88
C ARG A 5 12.14 2.72 -6.19
N LEU A 6 11.59 2.66 -7.40
CA LEU A 6 10.76 1.53 -7.84
C LEU A 6 11.56 0.22 -7.87
N THR A 7 12.72 0.20 -8.50
CA THR A 7 13.55 -1.01 -8.56
C THR A 7 14.03 -1.43 -7.16
N VAL A 8 14.40 -0.47 -6.30
CA VAL A 8 14.76 -0.73 -4.90
C VAL A 8 13.61 -1.40 -4.13
N ALA A 9 12.36 -0.97 -4.36
CA ALA A 9 11.19 -1.58 -3.72
C ALA A 9 11.00 -3.07 -4.07
N PHE A 10 11.56 -3.54 -5.19
CA PHE A 10 11.50 -4.93 -5.64
C PHE A 10 12.75 -5.76 -5.33
N LEU A 11 13.68 -5.27 -4.50
CA LEU A 11 14.86 -6.03 -4.08
C LEU A 11 14.58 -7.23 -3.17
N GLY A 12 13.30 -7.49 -2.84
CA GLY A 12 12.92 -8.59 -1.92
C GLY A 12 13.35 -8.38 -0.47
N LEU A 13 13.79 -7.17 -0.12
CA LEU A 13 14.22 -6.80 1.23
C LEU A 13 13.07 -6.19 2.04
N HIS A 14 13.11 -6.34 3.37
CA HIS A 14 12.25 -5.61 4.30
C HIS A 14 12.37 -4.08 4.10
N PRO A 15 11.29 -3.28 4.21
CA PRO A 15 11.34 -1.81 4.07
C PRO A 15 12.46 -1.13 4.85
N ASP A 16 12.65 -1.50 6.11
CA ASP A 16 13.69 -0.88 6.96
C ASP A 16 15.09 -1.17 6.46
N ARG A 17 15.34 -2.41 6.00
CA ARG A 17 16.63 -2.79 5.42
C ARG A 17 16.89 -2.06 4.10
N ARG A 18 15.85 -1.78 3.31
CA ARG A 18 15.98 -0.97 2.09
C ARG A 18 16.36 0.47 2.41
N ARG A 19 15.76 1.05 3.47
CA ARG A 19 16.08 2.41 3.93
C ARG A 19 17.49 2.49 4.49
N GLU A 20 17.86 1.58 5.39
CA GLU A 20 19.23 1.49 5.93
C GLU A 20 20.28 1.39 4.81
N LEU A 21 20.06 0.51 3.84
CA LEU A 21 20.98 0.35 2.72
C LEU A 21 20.98 1.57 1.79
N SER A 22 19.82 2.17 1.55
CA SER A 22 19.75 3.40 0.75
C SER A 22 20.54 4.51 1.43
N ASP A 23 20.40 4.70 2.74
CA ASP A 23 21.15 5.71 3.49
C ASP A 23 22.65 5.41 3.50
N ARG A 24 23.04 4.15 3.75
CA ARG A 24 24.44 3.70 3.74
C ARG A 24 25.14 3.97 2.40
N TYR A 25 24.46 3.69 1.29
CA TYR A 25 25.05 3.83 -0.05
C TYR A 25 24.86 5.23 -0.66
N GLY A 26 24.16 6.15 0.01
CA GLY A 26 23.94 7.51 -0.52
C GLY A 26 22.79 7.61 -1.53
N GLY A 27 21.77 6.77 -1.36
CA GLY A 27 20.49 6.83 -2.05
C GLY A 27 20.20 5.62 -2.96
N PRO A 28 18.98 5.56 -3.53
CA PRO A 28 18.53 4.45 -4.35
C PRO A 28 19.41 4.15 -5.58
N GLU A 29 19.95 5.18 -6.21
CA GLU A 29 20.80 5.04 -7.40
C GLU A 29 22.12 4.32 -7.07
N HIS A 30 22.84 4.81 -6.06
CA HIS A 30 24.08 4.21 -5.59
C HIS A 30 23.87 2.82 -5.01
N LEU A 31 22.76 2.59 -4.30
CA LEU A 31 22.38 1.26 -3.83
C LEU A 31 22.24 0.28 -5.00
N LEU A 32 21.53 0.64 -6.07
CA LEU A 32 21.41 -0.22 -7.24
C LEU A 32 22.74 -0.45 -7.95
N GLY A 33 23.63 0.53 -7.96
CA GLY A 33 25.02 0.35 -8.41
C GLY A 33 25.76 -0.70 -7.57
N ALA A 34 25.68 -0.59 -6.25
CA ALA A 34 26.27 -1.55 -5.32
C ALA A 34 25.70 -2.97 -5.49
N VAL A 35 24.37 -3.11 -5.67
CA VAL A 35 23.75 -4.41 -5.96
C VAL A 35 24.30 -4.98 -7.26
N ARG A 36 24.38 -4.21 -8.34
CA ARG A 36 24.91 -4.69 -9.64
C ARG A 36 26.35 -5.20 -9.55
N CYS A 37 27.16 -4.60 -8.70
CA CYS A 37 28.54 -5.02 -8.46
C CYS A 37 28.67 -6.17 -7.44
N GLY A 38 27.56 -6.70 -6.91
CA GLY A 38 27.56 -7.78 -5.92
C GLY A 38 27.98 -7.33 -4.51
N ALA A 39 28.01 -6.03 -4.23
CA ALA A 39 28.43 -5.47 -2.95
C ALA A 39 27.36 -5.55 -1.85
N VAL A 40 26.13 -5.95 -2.19
CA VAL A 40 25.02 -6.11 -1.24
C VAL A 40 24.72 -7.60 -1.03
N PRO A 41 25.11 -8.19 0.12
CA PRO A 41 24.90 -9.61 0.38
C PRO A 41 23.42 -10.01 0.40
N GLY A 42 23.11 -11.15 -0.21
CA GLY A 42 21.76 -11.73 -0.23
C GLY A 42 20.85 -11.21 -1.35
N ILE A 43 21.39 -10.42 -2.28
CA ILE A 43 20.68 -10.01 -3.50
C ILE A 43 21.48 -10.50 -4.70
N ASP A 44 20.86 -11.34 -5.54
CA ASP A 44 21.45 -11.77 -6.80
C ASP A 44 21.26 -10.66 -7.86
N PRO A 45 22.34 -10.07 -8.40
CA PRO A 45 22.25 -9.03 -9.42
C PRO A 45 21.46 -9.46 -10.67
N ALA A 46 21.46 -10.76 -11.01
CA ALA A 46 20.75 -11.29 -12.17
C ALA A 46 19.22 -11.23 -12.02
N THR A 47 18.71 -11.06 -10.80
CA THR A 47 17.27 -10.94 -10.53
C THR A 47 16.74 -9.52 -10.69
N LEU A 48 17.63 -8.54 -10.87
CA LEU A 48 17.22 -7.15 -11.02
C LEU A 48 16.50 -6.92 -12.34
N LEU A 49 15.24 -6.49 -12.24
CA LEU A 49 14.49 -5.97 -13.38
C LEU A 49 14.64 -4.45 -13.48
N THR A 50 14.53 -3.94 -14.70
CA THR A 50 14.51 -2.51 -14.94
C THR A 50 13.22 -1.89 -14.41
N ALA A 51 13.26 -0.62 -14.04
CA ALA A 51 12.06 0.12 -13.64
C ALA A 51 10.98 0.11 -14.74
N ALA A 52 11.37 0.06 -16.01
CA ALA A 52 10.45 -0.07 -17.14
C ALA A 52 9.74 -1.43 -17.14
N ALA A 53 10.47 -2.53 -16.92
CA ALA A 53 9.90 -3.87 -16.82
C ALA A 53 8.93 -3.99 -15.62
N HIS A 54 9.27 -3.40 -14.46
CA HIS A 54 8.34 -3.32 -13.33
C HIS A 54 7.07 -2.54 -13.67
N ARG A 55 7.21 -1.37 -14.30
CA ARG A 55 6.05 -0.55 -14.74
C ARG A 55 5.14 -1.31 -15.69
N GLU A 56 5.70 -2.04 -16.64
CA GLU A 56 4.90 -2.82 -17.58
C GLU A 56 4.09 -3.92 -16.87
N ARG A 57 4.73 -4.67 -15.96
CA ARG A 57 4.04 -5.68 -15.15
C ARG A 57 2.93 -5.09 -14.28
N MET A 58 3.18 -3.93 -13.67
CA MET A 58 2.17 -3.24 -12.86
C MET A 58 1.01 -2.74 -13.71
N ARG A 59 1.30 -2.13 -14.88
CA ARG A 59 0.28 -1.66 -15.82
C ARG A 59 -0.62 -2.79 -16.29
N ALA A 60 -0.05 -3.94 -16.63
CA ALA A 60 -0.80 -5.14 -17.00
C ALA A 60 -1.74 -5.63 -15.87
N ALA A 61 -1.39 -5.36 -14.61
CA ALA A 61 -2.22 -5.67 -13.43
C ALA A 61 -3.16 -4.54 -13.00
N GLY A 62 -3.20 -3.40 -13.72
CA GLY A 62 -3.96 -2.21 -13.32
C GLY A 62 -3.44 -1.54 -12.05
N VAL A 63 -2.15 -1.71 -11.75
CA VAL A 63 -1.47 -1.18 -10.57
C VAL A 63 -0.59 0.00 -10.96
N ARG A 64 -0.53 1.02 -10.09
CA ARG A 64 0.38 2.15 -10.22
C ARG A 64 1.14 2.39 -8.91
N PRO A 65 2.44 2.75 -8.97
CA PRO A 65 3.17 3.17 -7.78
C PRO A 65 2.84 4.62 -7.42
N VAL A 66 2.66 4.89 -6.13
CA VAL A 66 2.55 6.23 -5.55
C VAL A 66 3.67 6.38 -4.53
N PHE A 67 4.57 7.34 -4.73
CA PHE A 67 5.75 7.48 -3.88
C PHE A 67 5.51 8.47 -2.75
N LEU A 68 6.13 8.24 -1.60
CA LEU A 68 6.18 9.24 -0.55
C LEU A 68 6.76 10.55 -1.11
N GLY A 69 6.04 11.66 -0.90
CA GLY A 69 6.30 12.98 -1.47
C GLY A 69 5.52 13.31 -2.74
N ASP A 70 4.81 12.35 -3.33
CA ASP A 70 3.91 12.61 -4.46
C ASP A 70 2.63 13.30 -4.00
N SER A 71 2.05 14.16 -4.86
CA SER A 71 0.85 14.94 -4.54
C SER A 71 -0.39 14.07 -4.28
N ASP A 72 -0.40 12.83 -4.78
CA ASP A 72 -1.47 11.86 -4.58
C ASP A 72 -1.16 10.85 -3.46
N TYR A 73 -0.05 11.01 -2.74
CA TYR A 73 0.23 10.24 -1.54
C TYR A 73 -0.65 10.74 -0.37
N PRO A 74 -1.36 9.87 0.36
CA PRO A 74 -2.24 10.31 1.44
C PRO A 74 -1.48 11.02 2.56
N GLU A 75 -1.77 12.31 2.78
CA GLU A 75 -1.08 13.14 3.77
C GLU A 75 -1.11 12.54 5.19
N PRO A 76 -2.24 12.02 5.72
CA PRO A 76 -2.24 11.41 7.05
C PRO A 76 -1.28 10.22 7.16
N LEU A 77 -1.08 9.49 6.07
CA LEU A 77 -0.13 8.36 6.03
C LEU A 77 1.31 8.85 5.91
N ALA A 78 1.56 9.98 5.25
CA ALA A 78 2.91 10.57 5.18
C ALA A 78 3.40 11.06 6.54
N GLY A 79 2.47 11.44 7.44
CA GLY A 79 2.78 11.98 8.77
C GLY A 79 3.00 10.94 9.87
N ILE A 80 2.87 9.63 9.60
CA ILE A 80 3.15 8.60 10.62
C ILE A 80 4.66 8.47 10.86
N GLY A 81 5.06 7.87 11.98
CA GLY A 81 6.48 7.72 12.33
C GLY A 81 7.30 6.88 11.36
N ASP A 82 6.66 5.94 10.66
CA ASP A 82 7.30 5.09 9.66
C ASP A 82 6.47 4.97 8.36
N PRO A 83 6.45 6.02 7.51
CA PRO A 83 5.59 6.03 6.33
C PRO A 83 6.15 5.11 5.23
N PRO A 84 5.30 4.33 4.53
CA PRO A 84 5.76 3.52 3.40
C PRO A 84 6.37 4.35 2.26
N ASP A 85 7.56 4.00 1.78
CA ASP A 85 8.24 4.73 0.70
C ASP A 85 7.46 4.75 -0.63
N VAL A 86 6.67 3.70 -0.87
CA VAL A 86 5.86 3.49 -2.07
C VAL A 86 4.59 2.71 -1.71
N LEU A 87 3.46 3.15 -2.26
CA LEU A 87 2.20 2.43 -2.26
C LEU A 87 1.97 1.84 -3.67
N PHE A 88 1.55 0.58 -3.73
CA PHE A 88 1.11 -0.05 -4.97
C PHE A 88 -0.41 -0.04 -5.03
N VAL A 89 -0.96 0.90 -5.79
CA VAL A 89 -2.40 1.17 -5.81
C VAL A 89 -3.04 0.48 -7.00
N ARG A 90 -4.10 -0.30 -6.75
CA ARG A 90 -5.02 -0.79 -7.77
C ARG A 90 -6.35 -0.04 -7.65
N GLY A 91 -6.72 0.72 -8.67
CA GLY A 91 -7.85 1.65 -8.63
C GLY A 91 -7.43 3.06 -8.22
N GLU A 92 -8.30 3.75 -7.49
CA GLU A 92 -8.13 5.16 -7.11
C GLU A 92 -8.00 5.33 -5.60
N LEU A 93 -7.20 6.32 -5.17
CA LEU A 93 -7.15 6.76 -3.78
C LEU A 93 -8.18 7.87 -3.59
N PRO A 94 -9.20 7.69 -2.72
CA PRO A 94 -10.20 8.71 -2.48
C PRO A 94 -9.58 9.92 -1.77
N ALA A 95 -10.03 11.12 -2.15
CA ALA A 95 -9.70 12.36 -1.46
C ALA A 95 -10.55 12.58 -0.19
N ALA A 96 -11.64 11.82 -0.04
CA ALA A 96 -12.52 11.92 1.12
C ALA A 96 -11.82 11.45 2.41
N PRO A 97 -12.19 12.00 3.58
CA PRO A 97 -11.75 11.47 4.87
C PRO A 97 -12.07 9.98 4.99
N MET A 98 -11.16 9.23 5.61
CA MET A 98 -11.25 7.77 5.71
C MET A 98 -11.42 7.36 7.17
N VAL A 99 -12.31 6.38 7.43
CA VAL A 99 -12.44 5.71 8.73
C VAL A 99 -11.88 4.31 8.64
N ALA A 100 -10.95 3.98 9.53
CA ALA A 100 -10.50 2.60 9.69
C ALA A 100 -11.56 1.78 10.46
N VAL A 101 -12.01 0.67 9.90
CA VAL A 101 -12.82 -0.32 10.62
C VAL A 101 -12.03 -1.62 10.67
N VAL A 102 -11.78 -2.13 11.87
CA VAL A 102 -11.00 -3.36 12.06
C VAL A 102 -11.71 -4.28 13.02
N GLY A 103 -11.52 -5.59 12.86
CA GLY A 103 -12.02 -6.53 13.86
C GLY A 103 -11.69 -7.99 13.59
N THR A 104 -12.33 -8.88 14.36
CA THR A 104 -12.06 -10.32 14.31
C THR A 104 -12.43 -10.94 12.96
N ARG A 105 -11.59 -11.88 12.51
CA ARG A 105 -11.87 -12.76 11.37
C ARG A 105 -12.98 -13.77 11.66
N ARG A 106 -13.22 -14.06 12.94
CA ARG A 106 -14.28 -14.95 13.45
C ARG A 106 -15.28 -14.14 14.25
N SER A 107 -16.19 -13.49 13.54
CA SER A 107 -17.23 -12.64 14.14
C SER A 107 -18.54 -13.40 14.33
N THR A 108 -19.31 -12.99 15.34
CA THR A 108 -20.70 -13.44 15.52
C THR A 108 -21.60 -12.84 14.45
N ALA A 109 -22.80 -13.39 14.27
CA ALA A 109 -23.79 -12.81 13.36
C ALA A 109 -24.13 -11.35 13.74
N TYR A 110 -24.25 -11.06 15.03
CA TYR A 110 -24.43 -9.71 15.55
C TYR A 110 -23.28 -8.78 15.16
N GLY A 111 -22.03 -9.21 15.40
CA GLY A 111 -20.85 -8.40 15.05
C GLY A 111 -20.75 -8.10 13.56
N ARG A 112 -21.11 -9.07 12.70
CA ARG A 112 -21.21 -8.85 11.24
C ARG A 112 -22.27 -7.81 10.89
N GLY A 113 -23.46 -7.92 11.49
CA GLY A 113 -24.54 -6.95 11.29
C GLY A 113 -24.14 -5.53 11.67
N LEU A 114 -23.46 -5.38 12.82
CA LEU A 114 -22.96 -4.08 13.28
C LEU A 114 -21.85 -3.52 12.38
N ALA A 115 -20.89 -4.34 11.95
CA ALA A 115 -19.85 -3.92 11.02
C ALA A 115 -20.42 -3.41 9.68
N ARG A 116 -21.40 -4.14 9.13
CA ARG A 116 -22.13 -3.72 7.93
C ARG A 116 -22.92 -2.43 8.13
N ALA A 117 -23.53 -2.24 9.31
CA ALA A 117 -24.20 -0.99 9.66
C ALA A 117 -23.21 0.19 9.74
N PHE A 118 -22.02 0.00 10.32
CA PHE A 118 -20.98 1.02 10.33
C PHE A 118 -20.52 1.40 8.93
N GLY A 119 -20.29 0.43 8.05
CA GLY A 119 -19.94 0.70 6.66
C GLY A 119 -20.97 1.60 5.96
N ARG A 120 -22.26 1.30 6.12
CA ARG A 120 -23.35 2.14 5.59
C ARG A 120 -23.35 3.54 6.19
N ALA A 121 -23.16 3.66 7.51
CA ALA A 121 -23.17 4.94 8.20
C ALA A 121 -21.99 5.83 7.78
N ILE A 122 -20.79 5.26 7.63
CA ILE A 122 -19.58 5.96 7.15
C ILE A 122 -19.81 6.50 5.74
N ALA A 123 -20.30 5.65 4.83
CA ALA A 123 -20.63 6.05 3.47
C ALA A 123 -21.71 7.15 3.41
N ALA A 124 -22.77 7.02 4.21
CA ALA A 124 -23.85 8.01 4.28
C ALA A 124 -23.37 9.37 4.82
N ALA A 125 -22.31 9.39 5.63
CA ALA A 125 -21.66 10.61 6.10
C ALA A 125 -20.73 11.25 5.04
N GLY A 126 -20.59 10.65 3.86
CA GLY A 126 -19.71 11.11 2.79
C GLY A 126 -18.23 10.77 3.01
N TRP A 127 -17.93 9.86 3.95
CA TRP A 127 -16.57 9.42 4.26
C TRP A 127 -16.29 8.07 3.61
N GLY A 128 -15.02 7.77 3.36
CA GLY A 128 -14.60 6.45 2.89
C GLY A 128 -14.26 5.50 4.03
N LEU A 129 -14.28 4.21 3.74
CA LEU A 129 -13.89 3.17 4.70
C LEU A 129 -12.53 2.57 4.33
N CYS A 130 -11.64 2.38 5.31
CA CYS A 130 -10.35 1.70 5.13
C CYS A 130 -10.28 0.43 5.99
N SER A 131 -9.86 -0.70 5.44
CA SER A 131 -9.77 -1.99 6.15
C SER A 131 -8.76 -2.93 5.49
N GLY A 132 -8.47 -4.09 6.10
CA GLY A 132 -7.53 -5.09 5.56
C GLY A 132 -8.14 -6.13 4.61
N LEU A 133 -9.38 -5.95 4.15
CA LEU A 133 -10.13 -6.92 3.32
C LEU A 133 -10.22 -8.35 3.91
N ALA A 134 -10.02 -8.50 5.21
CA ALA A 134 -10.09 -9.80 5.85
C ALA A 134 -11.54 -10.33 5.88
N ARG A 135 -11.69 -11.65 6.03
CA ARG A 135 -12.99 -12.25 6.40
C ARG A 135 -13.47 -11.66 7.73
N GLY A 136 -14.77 -11.67 7.99
CA GLY A 136 -15.33 -11.19 9.25
C GLY A 136 -15.65 -9.70 9.21
N ILE A 137 -15.23 -8.95 10.22
CA ILE A 137 -15.61 -7.54 10.42
C ILE A 137 -15.23 -6.66 9.22
N ASP A 138 -13.97 -6.72 8.77
CA ASP A 138 -13.45 -5.97 7.62
C ASP A 138 -14.32 -6.14 6.36
N GLY A 139 -14.56 -7.39 5.97
CA GLY A 139 -15.36 -7.71 4.80
C GLY A 139 -16.81 -7.22 4.91
N GLU A 140 -17.44 -7.33 6.08
CA GLU A 140 -18.81 -6.85 6.27
C GLU A 140 -18.91 -5.32 6.28
N ALA A 141 -17.91 -4.63 6.83
CA ALA A 141 -17.84 -3.18 6.80
C ALA A 141 -17.68 -2.66 5.35
N HIS A 142 -16.83 -3.30 4.55
CA HIS A 142 -16.75 -3.01 3.11
C HIS A 142 -18.06 -3.27 2.38
N ARG A 143 -18.76 -4.39 2.65
CA ARG A 143 -20.07 -4.68 2.05
C ARG A 143 -21.08 -3.57 2.37
N GLY A 144 -21.16 -3.16 3.63
CA GLY A 144 -22.03 -2.06 4.06
C GLY A 144 -21.70 -0.74 3.36
N THR A 145 -20.41 -0.45 3.19
CA THR A 145 -19.96 0.75 2.47
C THR A 145 -20.45 0.75 1.02
N LEU A 146 -20.27 -0.37 0.31
CA LEU A 146 -20.69 -0.52 -1.09
C LEU A 146 -22.22 -0.46 -1.25
N GLU A 147 -22.99 -1.03 -0.32
CA GLU A 147 -24.46 -0.97 -0.33
C GLU A 147 -25.01 0.44 -0.25
N ALA A 148 -24.31 1.33 0.44
CA ALA A 148 -24.65 2.75 0.53
C ALA A 148 -24.04 3.58 -0.60
N GLY A 149 -23.41 2.95 -1.60
CA GLY A 149 -22.75 3.64 -2.71
C GLY A 149 -21.46 4.37 -2.33
N GLY A 150 -20.89 4.06 -1.16
CA GLY A 150 -19.65 4.66 -0.67
C GLY A 150 -18.39 4.02 -1.26
N VAL A 151 -17.24 4.60 -0.91
CA VAL A 151 -15.92 4.14 -1.35
C VAL A 151 -15.19 3.43 -0.21
N GLY A 152 -14.63 2.26 -0.51
CA GLY A 152 -13.80 1.49 0.41
C GLY A 152 -12.39 1.26 -0.14
N VAL A 153 -11.38 1.45 0.71
CA VAL A 153 -9.96 1.15 0.44
C VAL A 153 -9.54 -0.10 1.22
N GLY A 154 -9.01 -1.08 0.51
CA GLY A 154 -8.46 -2.29 1.09
C GLY A 154 -6.93 -2.25 1.15
N VAL A 155 -6.35 -2.36 2.34
CA VAL A 155 -4.90 -2.47 2.55
C VAL A 155 -4.51 -3.94 2.60
N LEU A 156 -3.70 -4.39 1.63
CA LEU A 156 -3.23 -5.76 1.53
C LEU A 156 -1.88 -5.93 2.23
N GLY A 157 -1.69 -7.07 2.89
CA GLY A 157 -0.44 -7.47 3.55
C GLY A 157 -0.14 -8.95 3.35
#